data_AF-A0A0G0D565-F1
#
_entry.id   AF-A0A0G0D565-F1
#
_cell.length_a   1.000
_cell.length_b   1.000
_cell.length_c   1.000
_cell.angle_alpha   90.00
_cell.angle_beta   90.00
_cell.angle_gamma   90.00
#
_symmetry.space_group_name_H-M   'P 1'
#
loop_
_entity.id
_entity.type
_entity.pdbx_description
1 polymer ?
#
loop_
_entity_poly.entity_id
_entity_poly.type
_entity_poly.pdbx_seq_one_letter_code
_entity_poly.pdbx_strand_id
1 'polypeptide(L)'
;MARVHPLDKVRNIGIIAHIDAGKTTVTERILFYTGKKHKIGEVHEGKAEMDWMEQERERGITITSAATTCFWPIADWAGGGTANINIIDTPGHVDFTVEVERSLRVLDGGVIVFDGVAGVEPQSETVWRQADKYHVQRLAFVNKMDRMGADFYFDLKTIHERLTKRAHPMQLPIGAAETFQGIINLFEREAWFYLDEDGKLFEKREIPEDLKDKVEEYRAKLVEAIVETDENLTDKYLAGEELTIAELQLALRQAVIHNKIVPILCGSALKNKGVQ
;
A
#
# COMPACT_ATOMS: atom_id res chain seq x y z
N MET A 1 6.53 -29.05 -16.18
CA MET A 1 5.36 -28.29 -16.67
C MET A 1 5.86 -26.96 -17.22
N ALA A 2 5.46 -26.58 -18.44
CA ALA A 2 5.76 -25.26 -18.98
C ALA A 2 5.03 -24.18 -18.16
N ARG A 3 5.71 -23.07 -17.82
CA ARG A 3 5.11 -21.97 -17.05
C ARG A 3 4.00 -21.31 -17.88
N VAL A 4 2.81 -21.19 -17.29
CA VAL A 4 1.63 -20.56 -17.90
C VAL A 4 1.76 -19.02 -17.93
N HIS A 5 2.59 -18.45 -17.06
CA HIS A 5 2.79 -17.00 -16.95
C HIS A 5 4.28 -16.62 -16.98
N PRO A 6 4.67 -15.52 -17.66
CA PRO A 6 6.03 -15.00 -17.63
C PRO A 6 6.48 -14.64 -16.21
N LEU A 7 7.72 -14.95 -15.86
CA LEU A 7 8.26 -14.74 -14.50
C LEU A 7 8.28 -13.28 -14.08
N ASP A 8 8.61 -12.38 -15.01
CA ASP A 8 8.67 -10.92 -14.82
C ASP A 8 7.29 -10.31 -14.54
N LYS A 9 6.21 -11.07 -14.76
CA LYS A 9 4.82 -10.69 -14.49
C LYS A 9 4.27 -11.28 -13.18
N VAL A 10 5.04 -12.08 -12.45
CA VAL A 10 4.63 -12.63 -11.16
C VAL A 10 4.91 -11.63 -10.04
N ARG A 11 3.99 -11.53 -9.07
CA ARG A 11 4.15 -10.75 -7.83
C ARG A 11 3.72 -11.61 -6.66
N ASN A 12 4.65 -12.03 -5.81
CA ASN A 12 4.34 -12.73 -4.56
C ASN A 12 4.37 -11.70 -3.42
N ILE A 13 3.18 -11.27 -2.96
CA ILE A 13 3.04 -10.21 -1.97
C ILE A 13 2.31 -10.67 -0.72
N GLY A 14 2.76 -10.20 0.44
CA GLY A 14 2.03 -10.35 1.70
C GLY A 14 1.29 -9.07 2.07
N ILE A 15 0.07 -9.19 2.60
CA ILE A 15 -0.55 -8.08 3.33
C ILE A 15 -0.25 -8.29 4.81
N ILE A 16 0.39 -7.30 5.41
CA ILE A 16 1.02 -7.42 6.72
C ILE A 16 0.58 -6.25 7.58
N ALA A 17 0.09 -6.51 8.79
CA ALA A 17 -0.39 -5.44 9.67
C ALA A 17 -0.46 -5.92 11.12
N HIS A 18 -0.64 -4.99 12.05
CA HIS A 18 -1.11 -5.33 13.39
C HIS A 18 -2.62 -5.66 13.36
N ILE A 19 -3.15 -6.13 14.49
CA ILE A 19 -4.59 -6.49 14.65
C ILE A 19 -5.46 -5.26 14.36
N ASP A 20 -6.60 -5.44 13.72
CA ASP A 20 -7.56 -4.37 13.42
C ASP A 20 -7.10 -3.28 12.44
N ALA A 21 -5.85 -3.21 11.96
CA ALA A 21 -5.43 -2.26 10.92
C ALA A 21 -6.23 -2.35 9.59
N GLY A 22 -7.02 -3.41 9.43
CA GLY A 22 -7.87 -3.65 8.25
C GLY A 22 -7.17 -4.43 7.14
N LYS A 23 -6.14 -5.21 7.48
CA LYS A 23 -5.40 -6.11 6.57
C LYS A 23 -6.32 -6.98 5.71
N THR A 24 -7.20 -7.74 6.35
CA THR A 24 -8.13 -8.65 5.65
C THR A 24 -9.13 -7.86 4.79
N THR A 25 -9.60 -6.70 5.25
CA THR A 25 -10.45 -5.81 4.45
C THR A 25 -9.72 -5.33 3.19
N VAL A 26 -8.44 -4.93 3.29
CA VAL A 26 -7.61 -4.55 2.14
C VAL A 26 -7.47 -5.73 1.17
N THR A 27 -7.15 -6.93 1.67
CA THR A 27 -7.04 -8.16 0.88
C THR A 27 -8.33 -8.44 0.10
N GLU A 28 -9.48 -8.37 0.78
CA GLU A 28 -10.80 -8.57 0.19
C GLU A 28 -11.15 -7.52 -0.89
N ARG A 29 -10.71 -6.26 -0.71
CA ARG A 29 -10.86 -5.21 -1.74
C ARG A 29 -10.02 -5.48 -2.98
N ILE A 30 -8.78 -5.93 -2.82
CA ILE A 30 -7.94 -6.32 -3.96
C ILE A 30 -8.64 -7.45 -4.75
N LEU A 31 -9.19 -8.46 -4.06
CA LEU A 31 -9.92 -9.55 -4.70
C LEU A 31 -11.20 -9.09 -5.42
N PHE A 32 -11.91 -8.10 -4.88
CA PHE A 32 -13.07 -7.51 -5.53
C PHE A 32 -12.69 -6.75 -6.81
N TYR A 33 -11.68 -5.88 -6.75
CA TYR A 33 -11.29 -5.08 -7.92
C TYR A 33 -10.65 -5.91 -9.04
N THR A 34 -9.98 -7.02 -8.70
CA THR A 34 -9.46 -7.96 -9.70
C THR A 34 -10.57 -8.79 -10.38
N GLY A 35 -11.82 -8.64 -9.94
CA GLY A 35 -12.96 -9.41 -10.43
C GLY A 35 -13.00 -10.86 -9.94
N LYS A 36 -12.06 -11.28 -9.09
CA LYS A 36 -12.05 -12.62 -8.48
C LYS A 36 -13.22 -12.80 -7.51
N LYS A 37 -13.62 -11.72 -6.84
CA LYS A 37 -14.81 -11.68 -5.98
C LYS A 37 -15.89 -10.80 -6.60
N HIS A 38 -17.08 -11.35 -6.78
CA HIS A 38 -18.22 -10.62 -7.38
C HIS A 38 -19.08 -9.86 -6.36
N LYS A 39 -18.84 -10.03 -5.05
CA LYS A 39 -19.56 -9.34 -3.97
C LYS A 39 -18.60 -8.71 -2.98
N ILE A 40 -18.86 -7.45 -2.63
CA ILE A 40 -18.29 -6.79 -1.46
C ILE A 40 -18.93 -7.44 -0.22
N GLY A 41 -18.22 -8.36 0.43
CA GLY A 41 -18.63 -8.87 1.74
C GLY A 41 -18.00 -8.02 2.83
N GLU A 42 -18.78 -7.57 3.81
CA GLU A 42 -18.22 -6.97 5.02
C GLU A 42 -17.61 -8.08 5.89
N VAL A 43 -16.33 -7.92 6.24
CA VAL A 43 -15.58 -8.84 7.14
C VAL A 43 -16.29 -8.94 8.50
N HIS A 44 -16.91 -7.85 8.95
CA HIS A 44 -17.65 -7.77 10.23
C HIS A 44 -18.92 -8.63 10.29
N GLU A 45 -19.49 -9.06 9.16
CA GLU A 45 -20.66 -9.96 9.13
C GLU A 45 -20.26 -11.46 9.13
N GLY A 46 -18.99 -11.79 9.40
CA GLY A 46 -18.50 -13.18 9.39
C GLY A 46 -18.44 -13.81 8.00
N LYS A 47 -18.47 -13.00 6.94
CA LYS A 47 -18.46 -13.41 5.52
C LYS A 47 -17.09 -13.24 4.83
N ALA A 48 -16.02 -13.02 5.59
CA ALA A 48 -14.67 -13.04 5.02
C ALA A 48 -14.36 -14.45 4.49
N GLU A 49 -13.83 -14.51 3.28
CA GLU A 49 -13.48 -15.79 2.64
C GLU A 49 -12.07 -16.23 3.05
N MET A 50 -11.21 -15.25 3.37
CA MET A 50 -9.85 -15.49 3.85
C MET A 50 -9.83 -16.02 5.30
N ASP A 51 -10.78 -15.59 6.14
CA ASP A 51 -11.00 -16.13 7.49
C ASP A 51 -12.00 -17.30 7.39
N TRP A 52 -11.51 -18.47 6.99
CA TRP A 52 -12.34 -19.64 6.72
C TRP A 52 -12.61 -20.48 7.97
N MET A 53 -11.78 -20.36 9.02
CA MET A 53 -12.00 -21.08 10.27
C MET A 53 -13.12 -20.42 11.08
N GLU A 54 -13.96 -21.23 11.73
CA GLU A 54 -15.05 -20.74 12.59
C GLU A 54 -14.52 -19.83 13.71
N GLN A 55 -13.35 -20.16 14.27
CA GLN A 55 -12.68 -19.38 15.31
C GLN A 55 -12.16 -18.02 14.82
N GLU A 56 -11.73 -17.92 13.55
CA GLU A 56 -11.32 -16.65 12.95
C GLU A 56 -12.52 -15.72 12.81
N ARG A 57 -13.66 -16.26 12.35
CA ARG A 57 -14.93 -15.53 12.19
C ARG A 57 -15.53 -15.11 13.52
N GLU A 58 -15.51 -15.97 14.52
CA GLU A 58 -16.02 -15.67 15.87
C GLU A 58 -15.22 -14.57 16.56
N ARG A 59 -13.91 -14.53 16.34
CA ARG A 59 -13.00 -13.60 17.04
C ARG A 59 -12.63 -12.37 16.22
N GLY A 60 -12.96 -12.34 14.92
CA GLY A 60 -12.59 -11.26 14.01
C GLY A 60 -11.08 -11.11 13.80
N ILE A 61 -10.32 -12.20 13.92
CA ILE A 61 -8.86 -12.21 13.76
C ILE A 61 -8.44 -13.26 12.72
N THR A 62 -7.40 -12.97 11.94
CA THR A 62 -6.76 -13.96 11.08
C THR A 62 -5.78 -14.79 11.90
N ILE A 63 -5.97 -16.11 11.92
CA ILE A 63 -5.14 -17.09 12.64
C ILE A 63 -4.18 -17.75 11.66
N THR A 64 -4.66 -18.17 10.48
CA THR A 64 -3.86 -18.88 9.48
C THR A 64 -3.62 -18.05 8.22
N SER A 65 -2.47 -18.23 7.59
CA SER A 65 -2.16 -17.59 6.32
C SER A 65 -2.93 -18.25 5.18
N ALA A 66 -3.76 -17.47 4.51
CA ALA A 66 -4.46 -17.85 3.29
C ALA A 66 -3.71 -17.29 2.06
N ALA A 67 -3.51 -18.14 1.05
CA ALA A 67 -2.89 -17.77 -0.22
C ALA A 67 -3.93 -17.75 -1.34
N THR A 68 -3.94 -16.68 -2.14
CA THR A 68 -4.90 -16.52 -3.24
C THR A 68 -4.25 -15.84 -4.43
N THR A 69 -4.56 -16.31 -5.64
CA THR A 69 -4.02 -15.74 -6.89
C THR A 69 -5.06 -14.89 -7.60
N CYS A 70 -4.70 -13.67 -7.99
CA CYS A 70 -5.53 -12.77 -8.79
C CYS A 70 -4.73 -12.09 -9.91
N PHE A 71 -5.44 -11.44 -10.83
CA PHE A 71 -4.83 -10.81 -12.00
C PHE A 71 -5.10 -9.31 -11.99
N TRP A 72 -4.06 -8.50 -12.23
CA TRP A 72 -4.16 -7.04 -12.23
C TRP A 72 -3.47 -6.44 -13.45
N PRO A 73 -4.03 -5.40 -14.11
CA PRO A 73 -3.35 -4.71 -15.19
C PRO A 73 -2.06 -4.03 -14.71
N ILE A 74 -0.99 -4.13 -15.49
CA ILE A 74 0.28 -3.47 -15.22
C ILE A 74 0.33 -2.19 -16.06
N ALA A 75 0.77 -1.08 -15.45
CA ALA A 75 1.00 0.16 -16.17
C ALA A 75 2.09 0.01 -17.26
N ASP A 76 1.97 0.77 -18.34
CA ASP A 76 2.86 0.67 -19.50
C ASP A 76 4.33 0.91 -19.14
N TRP A 77 4.62 1.86 -18.25
CA TRP A 77 5.98 2.14 -17.75
C TRP A 77 6.62 0.94 -17.02
N ALA A 78 5.79 0.05 -16.45
CA ALA A 78 6.21 -1.17 -15.77
C ALA A 78 6.17 -2.40 -16.69
N GLY A 79 6.10 -2.19 -18.01
CA GLY A 79 6.15 -3.21 -19.04
C GLY A 79 4.79 -3.73 -19.51
N GLY A 80 3.68 -3.09 -19.11
CA GLY A 80 2.33 -3.36 -19.60
C GLY A 80 1.80 -4.79 -19.35
N GLY A 81 0.59 -5.06 -19.85
CA GLY A 81 -0.05 -6.38 -19.77
C GLY A 81 -0.71 -6.68 -18.41
N THR A 82 -0.64 -7.92 -17.96
CA THR A 82 -1.33 -8.38 -16.74
C THR A 82 -0.36 -9.08 -15.79
N ALA A 83 -0.36 -8.66 -14.53
CA ALA A 83 0.38 -9.29 -13.45
C ALA A 83 -0.40 -10.49 -12.91
N ASN A 84 0.31 -11.56 -12.59
CA ASN A 84 -0.17 -12.63 -11.74
C ASN A 84 0.26 -12.31 -10.30
N ILE A 85 -0.70 -11.96 -9.45
CA ILE A 85 -0.46 -11.59 -8.06
C ILE A 85 -0.86 -12.76 -7.18
N ASN A 86 0.10 -13.31 -6.44
CA ASN A 86 -0.14 -14.26 -5.35
C ASN A 86 -0.10 -13.48 -4.03
N ILE A 87 -1.25 -13.38 -3.39
CA ILE A 87 -1.43 -12.68 -2.12
C ILE A 87 -1.39 -13.70 -1.00
N ILE A 88 -0.57 -13.43 0.03
CA ILE A 88 -0.60 -14.14 1.30
C ILE A 88 -1.13 -13.18 2.37
N ASP A 89 -2.30 -13.49 2.92
CA ASP A 89 -2.84 -12.74 4.06
C ASP A 89 -2.14 -13.24 5.34
N THR A 90 -1.39 -12.39 6.03
CA THR A 90 -0.56 -12.82 7.17
C THR A 90 -1.27 -12.55 8.51
N PRO A 91 -1.15 -13.39 9.54
CA PRO A 91 -1.74 -13.08 10.85
C PRO A 91 -1.23 -11.75 11.42
N GLY A 92 -2.12 -10.94 12.00
CA GLY A 92 -1.74 -9.63 12.57
C GLY A 92 -1.47 -9.66 14.08
N HIS A 93 -1.77 -10.79 14.72
CA HIS A 93 -1.62 -10.97 16.17
C HIS A 93 -0.22 -11.50 16.51
N VAL A 94 0.38 -10.95 17.57
CA VAL A 94 1.74 -11.30 18.04
C VAL A 94 1.89 -12.79 18.40
N ASP A 95 0.83 -13.40 18.91
CA ASP A 95 0.79 -14.84 19.23
C ASP A 95 1.00 -15.76 18.01
N PHE A 96 0.82 -15.26 16.78
CA PHE A 96 1.03 -16.01 15.53
C PHE A 96 2.31 -15.59 14.80
N THR A 97 3.29 -15.05 15.52
CA THR A 97 4.60 -14.61 14.98
C THR A 97 5.32 -15.69 14.15
N VAL A 98 5.22 -16.98 14.51
CA VAL A 98 5.83 -18.07 13.74
C VAL A 98 5.25 -18.16 12.32
N GLU A 99 3.95 -17.94 12.18
CA GLU A 99 3.27 -17.99 10.89
C GLU A 99 3.60 -16.76 10.04
N VAL A 100 3.67 -15.58 10.67
CA VAL A 100 4.17 -14.35 10.02
C VAL A 100 5.59 -14.55 9.52
N GLU A 101 6.51 -15.07 10.34
CA GLU A 101 7.89 -15.32 9.91
C GLU A 101 7.97 -16.33 8.75
N ARG A 102 7.13 -17.37 8.76
CA ARG A 102 7.08 -18.35 7.67
C ARG A 102 6.60 -17.71 6.37
N SER A 103 5.57 -16.87 6.44
CA SER A 103 5.03 -16.15 5.28
C SER A 103 6.06 -15.15 4.73
N LEU A 104 6.76 -14.39 5.58
CA LEU A 104 7.78 -13.43 5.14
C LEU A 104 8.96 -14.07 4.39
N ARG A 105 9.29 -15.34 4.65
CA ARG A 105 10.37 -16.06 3.95
C ARG A 105 10.04 -16.47 2.51
N VAL A 106 8.76 -16.52 2.16
CA VAL A 106 8.30 -16.96 0.82
C VAL A 106 7.83 -15.82 -0.06
N LEU A 107 7.77 -14.61 0.48
CA LEU A 107 7.30 -13.41 -0.20
C LEU A 107 8.44 -12.67 -0.89
N ASP A 108 8.17 -12.16 -2.10
CA ASP A 108 9.09 -11.25 -2.80
C ASP A 108 8.88 -9.79 -2.37
N GLY A 109 7.76 -9.49 -1.71
CA GLY A 109 7.47 -8.18 -1.16
C GLY A 109 6.24 -8.15 -0.27
N GLY A 110 5.93 -7.01 0.31
CA GLY A 110 4.78 -6.86 1.20
C GLY A 110 4.17 -5.46 1.21
N VAL A 111 2.89 -5.41 1.57
CA VAL A 111 2.17 -4.17 1.90
C VAL A 111 1.97 -4.13 3.40
N ILE A 112 2.63 -3.19 4.07
CA ILE A 112 2.45 -2.95 5.50
C ILE A 112 1.29 -1.98 5.67
N VAL A 113 0.22 -2.44 6.32
CA VAL A 113 -0.99 -1.66 6.57
C VAL A 113 -0.91 -1.00 7.94
N PHE A 114 -1.13 0.31 7.99
CA PHE A 114 -1.22 1.11 9.21
C PHE A 114 -2.66 1.56 9.43
N ASP A 115 -3.04 1.74 10.69
CA ASP A 115 -4.31 2.36 11.07
C ASP A 115 -4.12 3.87 11.11
N GLY A 116 -4.78 4.59 10.19
CA GLY A 116 -4.67 6.04 10.06
C GLY A 116 -5.09 6.86 11.28
N VAL A 117 -5.65 6.23 12.32
CA VAL A 117 -5.97 6.87 13.61
C VAL A 117 -4.83 6.70 14.63
N ALA A 118 -4.18 5.53 14.63
CA ALA A 118 -3.25 5.14 15.69
C ALA A 118 -1.77 5.36 15.31
N GLY A 119 -1.45 5.47 14.03
CA GLY A 119 -0.07 5.55 13.55
C GLY A 119 0.70 4.25 13.79
N VAL A 120 1.99 4.39 14.11
CA VAL A 120 2.83 3.23 14.42
C VAL A 120 2.62 2.76 15.86
N GLU A 121 2.08 1.55 16.00
CA GLU A 121 1.92 0.86 17.28
C GLU A 121 3.08 -0.11 17.60
N PRO A 122 3.25 -0.53 18.87
CA PRO A 122 4.31 -1.48 19.26
C PRO A 122 4.30 -2.80 18.45
N GLN A 123 3.12 -3.26 18.07
CA GLN A 123 2.93 -4.44 17.25
C GLN A 123 3.35 -4.19 15.80
N SER A 124 3.07 -3.00 15.25
CA SER A 124 3.56 -2.57 13.93
C SER A 124 5.09 -2.56 13.88
N GLU A 125 5.77 -2.12 14.95
CA GLU A 125 7.24 -2.21 15.04
C GLU A 125 7.76 -3.65 15.00
N THR A 126 7.06 -4.57 15.67
CA THR A 126 7.44 -5.98 15.71
C THR A 126 7.38 -6.60 14.33
N VAL A 127 6.27 -6.38 13.63
CA VAL A 127 6.05 -6.82 12.25
C VAL A 127 7.06 -6.20 11.29
N TRP A 128 7.35 -4.91 11.47
CA TRP A 128 8.35 -4.20 10.67
C TRP A 128 9.76 -4.81 10.81
N ARG A 129 10.17 -5.11 12.06
CA ARG A 129 11.47 -5.75 12.33
C ARG A 129 11.54 -7.16 11.74
N GLN A 130 10.44 -7.89 11.70
CA GLN A 130 10.39 -9.19 11.03
C GLN A 130 10.58 -9.04 9.51
N ALA A 131 9.94 -8.05 8.89
CA ALA A 131 10.17 -7.74 7.47
C ALA A 131 11.63 -7.31 7.21
N ASP A 132 12.25 -6.54 8.11
CA ASP A 132 13.69 -6.20 8.04
C ASP A 132 14.59 -7.43 8.08
N LYS A 133 14.33 -8.35 9.01
CA LYS A 133 15.10 -9.59 9.20
C LYS A 133 15.15 -10.47 7.94
N TYR A 134 14.08 -10.46 7.14
CA TYR A 134 13.97 -11.23 5.90
C TYR A 134 14.19 -10.38 4.64
N HIS A 135 14.60 -9.11 4.79
CA HIS A 135 14.84 -8.16 3.71
C HIS A 135 13.65 -7.98 2.75
N VAL A 136 12.43 -8.13 3.27
CA VAL A 136 11.20 -8.02 2.48
C VAL A 136 11.03 -6.59 1.97
N GLN A 137 11.00 -6.45 0.65
CA GLN A 137 10.69 -5.22 -0.08
C GLN A 137 9.28 -4.79 0.25
N ARG A 138 9.05 -3.53 0.61
CA ARG A 138 7.75 -3.13 1.14
C ARG A 138 7.24 -1.77 0.69
N LEU A 139 5.91 -1.71 0.66
CA LEU A 139 5.10 -0.51 0.55
C LEU A 139 4.35 -0.32 1.87
N ALA A 140 4.05 0.92 2.23
CA ALA A 140 3.19 1.24 3.36
C ALA A 140 1.83 1.74 2.87
N PHE A 141 0.75 1.31 3.50
CA PHE A 141 -0.60 1.76 3.21
C PHE A 141 -1.27 2.24 4.49
N VAL A 142 -1.53 3.55 4.59
CA VAL A 142 -2.29 4.15 5.69
C VAL A 142 -3.77 3.96 5.40
N ASN A 143 -4.39 2.98 6.08
CA ASN A 143 -5.78 2.62 5.89
C ASN A 143 -6.68 3.41 6.86
N LYS A 144 -8.00 3.21 6.73
CA LYS A 144 -9.01 3.80 7.61
C LYS A 144 -9.01 5.33 7.64
N MET A 145 -8.64 5.97 6.52
CA MET A 145 -8.71 7.43 6.38
C MET A 145 -10.14 8.00 6.54
N ASP A 146 -11.16 7.14 6.55
CA ASP A 146 -12.57 7.45 6.81
C ASP A 146 -12.96 7.49 8.30
N ARG A 147 -12.07 7.11 9.23
CA ARG A 147 -12.38 7.07 10.67
C ARG A 147 -12.18 8.42 11.35
N MET A 148 -12.97 8.69 12.39
CA MET A 148 -12.73 9.86 13.24
C MET A 148 -11.35 9.78 13.89
N GLY A 149 -10.61 10.88 13.81
CA GLY A 149 -9.22 10.94 14.29
C GLY A 149 -8.19 10.50 13.26
N ALA A 150 -8.60 10.12 12.03
CA ALA A 150 -7.65 9.76 10.99
C ALA A 150 -6.76 10.96 10.60
N ASP A 151 -5.44 10.81 10.69
CA ASP A 151 -4.45 11.83 10.36
C ASP A 151 -3.21 11.21 9.69
N PHE A 152 -3.20 11.27 8.36
CA PHE A 152 -2.09 10.78 7.56
C PHE A 152 -0.72 11.39 7.92
N TYR A 153 -0.70 12.66 8.33
CA TYR A 153 0.56 13.33 8.67
C TYR A 153 1.09 12.87 10.03
N PHE A 154 0.19 12.54 10.97
CA PHE A 154 0.55 11.88 12.21
C PHE A 154 1.11 10.47 11.95
N ASP A 155 0.47 9.67 11.12
CA ASP A 155 0.98 8.36 10.68
C ASP A 155 2.37 8.49 10.07
N LEU A 156 2.55 9.39 9.10
CA LEU A 156 3.84 9.65 8.46
C LEU A 156 4.91 10.02 9.48
N LYS A 157 4.59 10.92 10.42
CA LYS A 157 5.51 11.33 11.48
C LYS A 157 5.92 10.15 12.36
N THR A 158 4.97 9.33 12.80
CA THR A 158 5.27 8.17 13.65
C THR A 158 6.06 7.08 12.90
N ILE A 159 5.82 6.90 11.59
CA ILE A 159 6.64 6.04 10.72
C ILE A 159 8.08 6.54 10.69
N HIS A 160 8.30 7.85 10.52
CA HIS A 160 9.65 8.44 10.52
C HIS A 160 10.36 8.33 11.86
N GLU A 161 9.64 8.51 12.96
CA GLU A 161 10.21 8.50 14.32
C GLU A 161 10.52 7.09 14.82
N ARG A 162 9.66 6.11 14.51
CA ARG A 162 9.73 4.76 15.10
C ARG A 162 10.29 3.70 14.16
N LEU A 163 10.14 3.88 12.83
CA LEU A 163 10.47 2.84 11.84
C LEU A 163 11.58 3.26 10.89
N THR A 164 11.35 4.25 10.04
CA THR A 164 12.34 4.69 9.04
C THR A 164 12.05 6.08 8.49
N LYS A 165 13.12 6.88 8.32
CA LYS A 165 13.07 8.16 7.60
C LYS A 165 13.03 8.02 6.07
N ARG A 166 13.25 6.80 5.55
CA ARG A 166 13.22 6.49 4.11
C ARG A 166 11.81 6.31 3.58
N ALA A 167 10.79 6.57 4.39
CA ALA A 167 9.41 6.41 3.99
C ALA A 167 8.89 7.70 3.35
N HIS A 168 8.45 7.67 2.10
CA HIS A 168 8.04 8.87 1.37
C HIS A 168 6.62 8.72 0.83
N PRO A 169 5.72 9.68 1.08
CA PRO A 169 4.40 9.70 0.45
C PRO A 169 4.51 9.69 -1.06
N MET A 170 3.77 8.78 -1.72
CA MET A 170 3.44 8.87 -3.15
C MET A 170 2.11 9.55 -3.39
N GLN A 171 1.26 9.56 -2.35
CA GLN A 171 -0.08 10.11 -2.39
C GLN A 171 -0.34 10.95 -1.13
N LEU A 172 -1.22 11.94 -1.26
CA LEU A 172 -1.77 12.69 -0.12
C LEU A 172 -3.30 12.54 -0.08
N PRO A 173 -3.93 12.43 1.10
CA PRO A 173 -5.37 12.33 1.22
C PRO A 173 -6.06 13.68 0.95
N ILE A 174 -7.26 13.63 0.39
CA ILE A 174 -8.17 14.78 0.26
C ILE A 174 -9.28 14.63 1.30
N GLY A 175 -9.25 15.49 2.32
CA GLY A 175 -10.10 15.37 3.50
C GLY A 175 -9.64 14.27 4.46
N ALA A 176 -10.37 14.11 5.55
CA ALA A 176 -10.14 13.09 6.56
C ALA A 176 -11.47 12.71 7.25
N ALA A 177 -11.51 11.52 7.86
CA ALA A 177 -12.72 10.98 8.47
C ALA A 177 -13.90 11.01 7.48
N GLU A 178 -15.05 11.58 7.88
CA GLU A 178 -16.24 11.68 7.05
C GLU A 178 -16.06 12.52 5.78
N THR A 179 -15.07 13.42 5.77
CA THR A 179 -14.75 14.28 4.61
C THR A 179 -13.75 13.64 3.64
N PHE A 180 -13.25 12.44 3.94
CA PHE A 180 -12.32 11.73 3.08
C PHE A 180 -12.98 11.33 1.75
N GLN A 181 -12.55 11.98 0.67
CA GLN A 181 -13.20 11.89 -0.64
C GLN A 181 -12.27 11.48 -1.78
N GLY A 182 -10.95 11.53 -1.55
CA GLY A 182 -9.99 11.36 -2.63
C GLY A 182 -8.56 11.26 -2.19
N ILE A 183 -7.69 11.09 -3.17
CA ILE A 183 -6.24 11.05 -3.04
C ILE A 183 -5.61 11.95 -4.09
N ILE A 184 -4.42 12.46 -3.84
CA ILE A 184 -3.63 13.23 -4.80
C ILE A 184 -2.41 12.38 -5.19
N ASN A 185 -2.23 12.12 -6.49
CA ASN A 185 -1.04 11.47 -7.01
C ASN A 185 0.10 12.50 -7.15
N LEU A 186 1.19 12.33 -6.39
CA LEU A 186 2.31 13.27 -6.39
C LEU A 186 3.19 13.19 -7.65
N PHE A 187 3.14 12.11 -8.43
CA PHE A 187 3.86 12.03 -9.70
C PHE A 187 3.20 12.87 -10.78
N GLU A 188 1.88 12.70 -10.93
CA GLU A 188 1.08 13.33 -11.98
C GLU A 188 0.58 14.72 -11.57
N ARG A 189 0.64 15.06 -10.28
CA ARG A 189 0.01 16.27 -9.69
C ARG A 189 -1.49 16.33 -9.99
N GLU A 190 -2.15 15.19 -9.82
CA GLU A 190 -3.57 15.03 -10.10
C GLU A 190 -4.34 14.62 -8.84
N ALA A 191 -5.50 15.24 -8.62
CA ALA A 191 -6.42 14.87 -7.55
C ALA A 191 -7.48 13.91 -8.08
N TRP A 192 -7.62 12.74 -7.44
CA TRP A 192 -8.61 11.72 -7.79
C TRP A 192 -9.71 11.72 -6.73
N PHE A 193 -10.93 12.06 -7.16
CA PHE A 193 -12.12 12.08 -6.31
C PHE A 193 -12.98 10.87 -6.62
N TYR A 194 -13.30 10.06 -5.61
CA TYR A 194 -14.14 8.88 -5.76
C TYR A 194 -15.61 9.28 -5.70
N LEU A 195 -16.37 8.91 -6.74
CA LEU A 195 -17.74 9.35 -6.96
C LEU A 195 -18.78 8.31 -6.54
N ASP A 196 -18.39 7.04 -6.47
CA ASP A 196 -19.26 5.92 -6.12
C ASP A 196 -18.83 5.23 -4.82
N GLU A 197 -19.78 4.50 -4.22
CA GLU A 197 -19.51 3.74 -2.99
C GLU A 197 -18.63 2.51 -3.24
N ASP A 198 -18.58 2.00 -4.48
CA ASP A 198 -17.74 0.86 -4.86
C ASP A 198 -16.32 1.27 -5.27
N GLY A 199 -16.05 2.56 -5.42
CA GLY A 199 -14.76 3.11 -5.82
C GLY A 199 -14.36 2.82 -7.28
N LYS A 200 -15.27 2.33 -8.12
CA LYS A 200 -14.95 2.03 -9.52
C LYS A 200 -14.94 3.28 -10.38
N LEU A 201 -15.64 4.32 -9.94
CA LEU A 201 -15.76 5.59 -10.64
C LEU A 201 -15.03 6.66 -9.83
N PHE A 202 -13.92 7.14 -10.38
CA PHE A 202 -13.23 8.32 -9.89
C PHE A 202 -13.07 9.35 -11.01
N GLU A 203 -13.04 10.61 -10.62
CA GLU A 203 -12.82 11.73 -11.51
C GLU A 203 -11.50 12.42 -11.15
N LYS A 204 -10.71 12.73 -12.18
CA LYS A 204 -9.50 13.55 -12.06
C LYS A 204 -9.92 15.02 -12.06
N ARG A 205 -9.53 15.76 -11.02
CA ARG A 205 -9.80 17.19 -10.87
C ARG A 205 -8.53 17.95 -10.51
N GLU A 206 -8.63 19.28 -10.52
CA GLU A 206 -7.58 20.15 -9.98
C GLU A 206 -7.38 19.91 -8.49
N ILE A 207 -6.14 20.10 -8.06
CA ILE A 207 -5.76 20.00 -6.65
C ILE A 207 -6.43 21.14 -5.86
N PRO A 208 -7.10 20.85 -4.74
CA PRO A 208 -7.66 21.88 -3.85
C PRO A 208 -6.61 22.93 -3.45
N GLU A 209 -7.00 24.20 -3.42
CA GLU A 209 -6.07 25.32 -3.20
C GLU A 209 -5.28 25.19 -1.90
N ASP A 210 -5.94 24.71 -0.84
CA ASP A 210 -5.36 24.48 0.49
C ASP A 210 -4.32 23.35 0.54
N LEU A 211 -4.25 22.52 -0.50
CA LEU A 211 -3.32 21.39 -0.61
C LEU A 211 -2.19 21.63 -1.61
N LYS A 212 -2.23 22.67 -2.44
CA LYS A 212 -1.22 22.93 -3.48
C LYS A 212 0.19 23.05 -2.91
N ASP A 213 0.36 23.86 -1.87
CA ASP A 213 1.68 24.05 -1.22
C ASP A 213 2.22 22.74 -0.63
N LYS A 214 1.35 21.96 0.02
CA LYS A 214 1.72 20.64 0.56
C LYS A 214 2.11 19.67 -0.55
N VAL A 215 1.37 19.66 -1.66
CA VAL A 215 1.70 18.79 -2.79
C VAL A 215 3.08 19.11 -3.33
N GLU A 216 3.41 20.39 -3.54
CA GLU A 216 4.74 20.78 -4.02
C GLU A 216 5.83 20.43 -3.01
N GLU A 217 5.59 20.65 -1.71
CA GLU A 217 6.53 20.27 -0.64
C GLU A 217 6.82 18.75 -0.62
N TYR A 218 5.77 17.92 -0.56
CA TYR A 218 5.93 16.47 -0.48
C TYR A 218 6.43 15.87 -1.80
N ARG A 219 6.04 16.45 -2.93
CA ARG A 219 6.56 16.05 -4.24
C ARG A 219 8.06 16.34 -4.35
N ALA A 220 8.52 17.52 -3.93
CA ALA A 220 9.93 17.87 -3.94
C ALA A 220 10.74 16.86 -3.12
N LYS A 221 10.30 16.58 -1.88
CA LYS A 221 10.92 15.57 -1.00
C LYS A 221 10.94 14.16 -1.61
N LEU A 222 9.87 13.76 -2.30
CA LEU A 222 9.80 12.45 -2.98
C LEU A 222 10.78 12.39 -4.16
N VAL A 223 10.82 13.42 -4.99
CA VAL A 223 11.74 13.47 -6.15
C VAL A 223 13.17 13.47 -5.69
N GLU A 224 13.53 14.31 -4.72
CA GLU A 224 14.87 14.37 -4.14
C GLU A 224 15.30 12.98 -3.63
N ALA A 225 14.45 12.32 -2.84
CA ALA A 225 14.74 10.98 -2.35
C ALA A 225 14.93 9.94 -3.47
N ILE A 226 14.13 10.00 -4.55
CA ILE A 226 14.28 9.10 -5.70
C ILE A 226 15.60 9.37 -6.43
N VAL A 227 15.89 10.64 -6.71
CA VAL A 227 17.07 11.09 -7.44
C VAL A 227 18.35 10.66 -6.72
N GLU A 228 18.41 10.81 -5.39
CA GLU A 228 19.56 10.37 -4.57
C GLU A 228 19.87 8.86 -4.68
N THR A 229 18.93 8.05 -5.17
CA THR A 229 19.14 6.60 -5.30
C THR A 229 19.74 6.16 -6.64
N ASP A 230 19.81 7.06 -7.62
CA ASP A 230 20.27 6.80 -9.00
C ASP A 230 21.25 7.91 -9.45
N GLU A 231 22.50 7.52 -9.75
CA GLU A 231 23.57 8.46 -10.12
C GLU A 231 23.23 9.25 -11.40
N ASN A 232 22.60 8.61 -12.40
CA ASN A 232 22.24 9.29 -13.64
C ASN A 232 21.15 10.34 -13.41
N LEU A 233 20.15 10.02 -12.58
CA LEU A 233 19.13 11.00 -12.22
C LEU A 233 19.71 12.14 -11.39
N THR A 234 20.68 11.85 -10.53
CA THR A 234 21.40 12.87 -9.73
C THR A 234 22.09 13.87 -10.65
N ASP A 235 22.85 13.40 -11.63
CA ASP A 235 23.55 14.28 -12.58
C ASP A 235 22.58 15.15 -13.38
N LYS A 236 21.49 14.55 -13.90
CA LYS A 236 20.43 15.28 -14.61
C LYS A 236 19.77 16.36 -13.73
N TYR A 237 19.44 16.00 -12.51
CA TYR A 237 18.80 16.91 -11.55
C TYR A 237 19.70 18.11 -11.21
N LEU A 238 21.01 17.87 -10.98
CA LEU A 238 21.99 18.92 -10.71
C LEU A 238 22.25 19.81 -11.94
N ALA A 239 22.16 19.25 -13.15
CA ALA A 239 22.23 20.00 -14.40
C ALA A 239 20.98 20.83 -14.71
N GLY A 240 19.90 20.67 -13.92
CA GLY A 240 18.61 21.32 -14.17
C GLY A 240 17.83 20.72 -15.35
N GLU A 241 18.15 19.48 -15.74
CA GLU A 241 17.44 18.76 -16.78
C GLU A 241 16.07 18.26 -16.27
N GLU A 242 15.08 18.23 -17.16
CA GLU A 242 13.74 17.76 -16.83
C GLU A 242 13.72 16.23 -16.69
N LEU A 243 13.28 15.74 -15.53
CA LEU A 243 13.13 14.31 -15.26
C LEU A 243 11.73 13.84 -15.64
N THR A 244 11.64 12.80 -16.45
CA THR A 244 10.34 12.24 -16.85
C THR A 244 9.71 11.42 -15.72
N ILE A 245 8.37 11.35 -15.69
CA ILE A 245 7.65 10.53 -14.69
C ILE A 245 8.07 9.05 -14.80
N ALA A 246 8.28 8.53 -16.01
CA ALA A 246 8.68 7.15 -16.23
C ALA A 246 10.08 6.86 -15.66
N GLU A 247 11.04 7.78 -15.81
CA GLU A 247 12.37 7.66 -15.20
C GLU A 247 12.27 7.61 -13.68
N LEU A 248 11.50 8.53 -13.08
CA LEU A 248 11.30 8.57 -11.63
C LEU A 248 10.61 7.29 -11.11
N GLN A 249 9.62 6.76 -11.83
CA GLN A 249 8.92 5.52 -11.46
C GLN A 249 9.83 4.29 -11.54
N LEU A 250 10.69 4.21 -12.57
CA LEU A 250 11.66 3.13 -12.71
C LEU A 250 12.73 3.20 -11.61
N ALA A 251 13.26 4.39 -11.32
CA ALA A 251 14.22 4.58 -10.23
C ALA A 251 13.59 4.29 -8.87
N LEU A 252 12.37 4.77 -8.61
CA LEU A 252 11.63 4.44 -7.39
C LEU A 252 11.48 2.92 -7.26
N ARG A 253 11.06 2.21 -8.32
CA ARG A 253 10.96 0.75 -8.31
C ARG A 253 12.28 0.08 -7.91
N GLN A 254 13.41 0.53 -8.46
CA GLN A 254 14.72 0.01 -8.06
C GLN A 254 15.04 0.34 -6.60
N ALA A 255 14.76 1.56 -6.14
CA ALA A 255 14.97 1.96 -4.76
C ALA A 255 14.16 1.11 -3.77
N VAL A 256 12.91 0.78 -4.09
CA VAL A 256 12.07 -0.13 -3.28
C VAL A 256 12.65 -1.54 -3.26
N ILE A 257 13.06 -2.07 -4.42
CA ILE A 257 13.64 -3.42 -4.51
C ILE A 257 14.90 -3.56 -3.64
N HIS A 258 15.69 -2.48 -3.56
CA HIS A 258 16.91 -2.42 -2.74
C HIS A 258 16.67 -1.91 -1.31
N ASN A 259 15.42 -1.76 -0.85
CA ASN A 259 15.07 -1.25 0.48
C ASN A 259 15.68 0.14 0.81
N LYS A 260 15.88 0.97 -0.22
CA LYS A 260 16.37 2.36 -0.08
C LYS A 260 15.22 3.34 0.17
N ILE A 261 14.03 3.06 -0.34
CA ILE A 261 12.82 3.89 -0.17
C ILE A 261 11.65 2.98 0.20
N VAL A 262 10.79 3.44 1.11
CA VAL A 262 9.48 2.84 1.39
C VAL A 262 8.37 3.80 0.94
N PRO A 263 7.68 3.52 -0.16
CA PRO A 263 6.60 4.38 -0.61
C PRO A 263 5.38 4.24 0.29
N ILE A 264 4.76 5.37 0.63
CA ILE A 264 3.54 5.43 1.44
C ILE A 264 2.37 5.83 0.56
N LEU A 265 1.31 5.02 0.61
CA LEU A 265 0.01 5.27 0.03
C LEU A 265 -1.03 5.44 1.15
N CYS A 266 -2.21 5.96 0.82
CA CYS A 266 -3.29 6.13 1.78
C CYS A 266 -4.66 5.83 1.18
N GLY A 267 -5.60 5.40 2.01
CA GLY A 267 -6.96 5.15 1.57
C GLY A 267 -7.89 4.67 2.67
N SER A 268 -9.08 4.25 2.26
CA SER A 268 -10.03 3.54 3.08
C SER A 268 -10.50 2.30 2.33
N ALA A 269 -10.03 1.14 2.78
CA ALA A 269 -10.50 -0.13 2.26
C ALA A 269 -11.99 -0.35 2.56
N LEU A 270 -12.49 0.13 3.70
CA LEU A 270 -13.90 0.01 4.04
C LEU A 270 -14.78 0.80 3.07
N LYS A 271 -14.41 2.06 2.79
CA LYS A 271 -15.13 2.98 1.90
C LYS A 271 -14.70 2.88 0.43
N ASN A 272 -13.90 1.88 0.05
CA ASN A 272 -13.53 1.60 -1.34
C ASN A 272 -12.74 2.74 -2.03
N LYS A 273 -11.89 3.46 -1.29
CA LYS A 273 -11.12 4.60 -1.82
C LYS A 273 -9.62 4.36 -1.64
N GLY A 274 -8.84 4.42 -2.73
CA GLY A 274 -7.38 4.38 -2.68
C GLY A 274 -6.74 2.99 -2.60
N VAL A 275 -7.51 1.92 -2.84
CA VAL A 275 -6.97 0.54 -2.93
C VAL A 275 -6.59 0.18 -4.38
N GLN A 276 -7.25 0.81 -5.34
CA GLN A 276 -7.09 0.66 -6.79
C GLN A 276 -5.74 1.23 -7.25
#